data_AF-A0A1S8X7E5-F1
#
_entry.id   AF-A0A1S8X7E5-F1
#
_cell.length_a   1.000
_cell.length_b   1.000
_cell.length_c   1.000
_cell.angle_alpha   90.00
_cell.angle_beta   90.00
_cell.angle_gamma   90.00
#
_symmetry.space_group_name_H-M   'P 1'
#
loop_
_entity.id
_entity.type
_entity.pdbx_description
1 polymer ?
#
loop_
_entity_poly.entity_id
_entity_poly.type
_entity_poly.pdbx_seq_one_letter_code
_entity_poly.pdbx_strand_id
1 'polypeptide(L)'
;MMEVTQSFKTDLRFQISPVSVMREANEAYWVSLLEDTNLCAIHAKKSTIIPKDFQLAHRIRVATLTEEHKYTVEEKVKCFVLVRKYA
;
A
#
# COMPACT_ATOMS: atom_id res chain seq x y z
N MET A 1 -7.59 4.03 16.54
CA MET A 1 -6.25 3.76 17.12
C MET A 1 -6.35 3.50 18.61
N MET A 2 -6.82 4.45 19.43
CA MET A 2 -6.96 4.23 20.89
C MET A 2 -7.79 2.99 21.24
N GLU A 3 -8.93 2.78 20.56
CA GLU A 3 -9.78 1.59 20.74
C GLU A 3 -9.06 0.28 20.43
N VAL A 4 -8.15 0.28 19.45
CA VAL A 4 -7.35 -0.89 19.04
C VAL A 4 -6.23 -1.16 20.04
N THR A 5 -5.51 -0.14 20.50
CA THR A 5 -4.50 -0.30 21.56
C THR A 5 -5.10 -0.65 22.92
N GLN A 6 -6.34 -0.24 23.20
CA GLN A 6 -7.03 -0.53 24.46
C GLN A 6 -7.54 -1.97 24.53
N SER A 7 -7.77 -2.62 23.38
CA SER A 7 -8.09 -4.06 23.32
C SER A 7 -6.86 -4.97 23.45
N PHE A 8 -5.63 -4.44 23.34
CA PHE A 8 -4.38 -5.22 23.38
C PHE A 8 -3.74 -5.43 24.78
N LYS A 9 -4.53 -5.41 25.86
CA LYS A 9 -4.14 -5.50 27.29
C LYS A 9 -3.54 -4.22 27.90
N THR A 10 -4.10 -3.83 29.03
CA THR A 10 -3.77 -2.63 29.83
C THR A 10 -2.45 -2.71 30.61
N ASP A 11 -1.70 -3.81 30.53
CA ASP A 11 -0.50 -4.07 31.36
C ASP A 11 0.84 -4.08 30.58
N LEU A 12 0.85 -3.70 29.30
CA LEU A 12 2.08 -3.55 28.53
C LEU A 12 2.65 -2.14 28.69
N ARG A 13 3.72 -2.00 29.49
CA ARG A 13 4.50 -0.75 29.60
C ARG A 13 5.51 -0.64 28.46
N PHE A 14 5.18 0.13 27.44
CA PHE A 14 6.11 0.45 26.36
C PHE A 14 6.93 1.70 26.71
N GLN A 15 8.23 1.71 26.38
CA GLN A 15 9.10 2.88 26.58
C GLN A 15 8.72 4.06 25.67
N ILE A 16 8.16 3.77 24.49
CA ILE A 16 7.64 4.74 23.53
C ILE A 16 6.13 4.52 23.46
N SER A 17 5.34 5.59 23.33
CA SER A 17 3.88 5.47 23.17
C SER A 17 3.56 4.58 21.97
N PRO A 18 2.86 3.43 22.16
CA PRO A 18 2.52 2.49 21.07
C PRO A 18 1.74 3.14 19.94
N VAL A 19 0.94 4.14 20.29
CA VAL A 19 0.14 4.93 19.35
C VAL A 19 1.04 5.73 18.41
N SER A 20 2.19 6.22 18.90
CA SER A 20 3.14 6.99 18.08
C SER A 20 3.80 6.11 17.04
N VAL A 21 4.31 4.94 17.46
CA VAL A 21 4.96 3.98 16.56
C VAL A 21 3.96 3.46 15.51
N MET A 22 2.74 3.15 15.94
CA MET A 22 1.70 2.68 15.03
C MET A 22 1.26 3.76 14.04
N ARG A 23 1.21 5.03 14.46
CA ARG A 23 0.95 6.14 13.52
C ARG A 23 2.05 6.24 12.47
N GLU A 24 3.30 6.23 12.90
CA GLU A 24 4.44 6.37 11.98
C GLU A 24 4.49 5.21 10.98
N ALA A 25 4.30 3.98 11.46
CA ALA A 25 4.21 2.80 10.59
C ALA A 25 3.03 2.90 9.60
N ASN A 26 1.86 3.35 10.08
CA ASN A 26 0.70 3.54 9.22
C ASN A 26 0.95 4.64 8.19
N GLU A 27 1.44 5.81 8.59
CA GLU A 27 1.73 6.93 7.69
C GLU A 27 2.73 6.51 6.60
N ALA A 28 3.82 5.82 6.97
CA ALA A 28 4.77 5.28 6.00
C ALA A 28 4.10 4.31 5.00
N TYR A 29 3.21 3.44 5.48
CA TYR A 29 2.45 2.52 4.63
C TYR A 29 1.51 3.26 3.67
N TRP A 30 0.72 4.21 4.16
CA TRP A 30 -0.24 4.96 3.34
C TRP A 30 0.46 5.85 2.31
N VAL A 31 1.56 6.51 2.69
CA VAL A 31 2.36 7.34 1.76
C VAL A 31 2.88 6.47 0.63
N SER A 32 3.53 5.35 0.95
CA SER A 32 4.07 4.45 -0.06
C SER A 32 2.99 3.84 -0.96
N LEU A 33 1.79 3.54 -0.43
CA LEU A 33 0.70 3.00 -1.23
C LEU A 33 0.06 4.07 -2.14
N LEU A 34 0.03 5.33 -1.70
CA LEU A 34 -0.46 6.45 -2.50
C LEU A 34 0.53 6.80 -3.62
N GLU A 35 1.83 6.66 -3.41
CA GLU A 35 2.85 6.77 -4.46
C GLU A 35 2.60 5.73 -5.57
N ASP A 36 2.40 4.46 -5.20
CA ASP A 36 2.07 3.38 -6.14
C ASP A 36 0.76 3.64 -6.88
N THR A 37 -0.25 4.15 -6.17
CA THR A 37 -1.56 4.50 -6.73
C THR A 37 -1.44 5.66 -7.73
N ASN A 38 -0.61 6.66 -7.42
CA ASN A 38 -0.36 7.78 -8.31
C ASN A 38 0.35 7.34 -9.59
N LEU A 39 1.34 6.44 -9.50
CA LEU A 39 1.98 5.83 -10.66
C LEU A 39 0.96 5.06 -11.54
N CYS A 40 0.02 4.33 -10.92
CA CYS A 40 -1.06 3.66 -11.64
C CYS A 40 -1.99 4.65 -12.35
N ALA A 41 -2.32 5.79 -11.72
CA ALA A 41 -3.14 6.83 -12.32
C ALA A 41 -2.44 7.47 -13.54
N ILE A 42 -1.16 7.83 -13.40
CA ILE A 42 -0.31 8.37 -14.47
C ILE A 42 -0.19 7.38 -15.63
N HIS A 43 -0.01 6.09 -15.34
CA HIS A 43 0.03 5.03 -16.35
C HIS A 43 -1.26 4.98 -17.19
N ALA A 44 -2.40 5.22 -16.55
CA ALA A 44 -3.70 5.30 -17.21
C ALA A 44 -4.00 6.68 -17.82
N LYS A 45 -3.01 7.58 -17.90
CA LYS A 45 -3.13 8.98 -18.38
C LYS A 45 -4.15 9.81 -17.60
N LYS A 46 -4.32 9.52 -16.31
CA LYS A 46 -5.18 10.28 -15.38
C LYS A 46 -4.31 11.00 -14.36
N SER A 47 -4.72 12.21 -13.96
CA SER A 47 -4.11 12.97 -12.86
C SER A 47 -4.89 12.83 -11.54
N THR A 48 -6.14 12.36 -11.60
CA THR A 48 -7.00 12.14 -10.43
C THR A 48 -6.91 10.69 -9.98
N ILE A 49 -6.57 10.48 -8.71
CA ILE A 49 -6.57 9.17 -8.07
C ILE A 49 -8.03 8.73 -7.84
N ILE A 50 -8.38 7.53 -8.32
CA ILE A 50 -9.70 6.92 -8.09
C ILE A 50 -9.59 5.62 -7.29
N PRO A 51 -10.66 5.17 -6.59
CA PRO A 51 -10.63 3.94 -5.80
C PRO A 51 -10.22 2.68 -6.57
N LYS A 52 -10.47 2.65 -7.90
CA LYS A 52 -10.03 1.55 -8.77
C LYS A 52 -8.51 1.47 -8.89
N ASP A 53 -7.81 2.61 -8.91
CA ASP A 53 -6.35 2.66 -8.99
C ASP A 53 -5.73 2.18 -7.67
N PHE A 54 -6.34 2.56 -6.54
CA PHE A 54 -5.93 2.09 -5.21
C PHE A 54 -6.08 0.57 -5.06
N GLN A 55 -7.21 0.02 -5.51
CA GLN A 55 -7.44 -1.44 -5.50
C GLN A 55 -6.44 -2.18 -6.39
N LEU A 56 -6.07 -1.62 -7.53
CA LEU A 56 -5.06 -2.18 -8.42
C LEU A 56 -3.68 -2.16 -7.76
N ALA A 57 -3.25 -1.01 -7.24
CA ALA A 57 -1.98 -0.85 -6.54
C ALA A 57 -1.87 -1.81 -5.36
N HIS A 58 -2.92 -1.93 -4.54
CA HIS A 58 -2.97 -2.87 -3.43
C HIS A 58 -2.86 -4.34 -3.89
N ARG A 59 -3.58 -4.73 -4.96
CA ARG A 59 -3.48 -6.10 -5.51
C ARG A 59 -2.07 -6.42 -6.01
N ILE A 60 -1.42 -5.46 -6.67
CA ILE A 60 -0.05 -5.63 -7.18
C ILE A 60 0.92 -5.76 -6.01
N ARG A 61 0.77 -4.95 -4.97
CA ARG A 61 1.63 -4.97 -3.79
C ARG A 61 1.48 -6.27 -2.99
N VAL A 62 0.27 -6.80 -2.87
CA VAL A 62 0.04 -8.13 -2.27
C VAL A 62 0.70 -9.23 -3.12
N ALA A 63 0.61 -9.15 -4.45
CA ALA A 63 1.28 -10.10 -5.35
C ALA A 63 2.83 -9.94 -5.36
N THR A 64 3.37 -8.80 -4.92
CA THR A 64 4.82 -8.62 -4.79
C THR A 64 5.39 -9.17 -3.48
N LEU A 65 4.60 -9.32 -2.42
CA LEU A 65 5.08 -9.84 -1.14
C LEU A 65 5.41 -11.34 -1.18
N THR A 66 4.94 -12.06 -2.21
CA THR A 66 5.22 -13.50 -2.41
C THR A 66 6.48 -13.77 -3.23
N GLU A 67 7.06 -12.75 -3.86
CA GLU A 67 8.22 -12.85 -4.76
C GLU A 67 9.26 -11.81 -4.32
N GLU A 68 10.40 -12.21 -3.75
CA GLU A 68 11.46 -11.32 -3.22
C GLU A 68 12.15 -10.40 -4.28
N HIS A 69 11.55 -10.19 -5.45
CA HIS A 69 12.20 -9.55 -6.58
C HIS A 69 11.60 -8.18 -6.89
N LYS A 70 12.33 -7.15 -6.43
CA LYS A 70 13.00 -6.04 -7.18
C LYS A 70 12.33 -5.32 -8.35
N TYR A 71 11.19 -5.76 -8.86
CA TYR A 71 10.50 -5.12 -9.98
C TYR A 71 9.60 -4.02 -9.42
N THR A 72 9.88 -2.79 -9.82
CA THR A 72 9.06 -1.62 -9.48
C THR A 72 7.62 -1.86 -9.89
N VAL A 73 6.68 -1.29 -9.13
CA VAL A 73 5.23 -1.40 -9.43
C VAL A 73 4.93 -1.09 -10.90
N GLU A 74 5.70 -0.18 -11.51
CA GLU A 74 5.62 0.14 -12.95
C GLU A 74 5.77 -1.07 -13.89
N GLU A 75 6.74 -1.96 -13.65
CA GLU A 75 7.03 -3.11 -14.52
C GLU A 75 5.95 -4.19 -14.36
N LYS A 76 5.44 -4.38 -13.14
CA LYS A 76 4.34 -5.31 -12.86
C LYS A 76 2.98 -4.78 -13.31
N VAL A 77 2.71 -3.47 -13.20
CA VAL A 77 1.52 -2.81 -13.79
C VAL A 77 1.52 -3.00 -15.30
N LYS A 78 2.66 -2.80 -15.98
CA LYS A 78 2.79 -3.08 -17.42
C LYS A 78 2.42 -4.53 -17.72
N CYS A 79 2.99 -5.51 -17.03
CA CYS A 79 2.65 -6.92 -17.24
C CYS A 79 1.16 -7.20 -17.00
N PHE A 80 0.57 -6.75 -15.89
CA PHE A 80 -0.82 -7.08 -15.56
C PHE A 80 -1.84 -6.37 -16.46
N VAL A 81 -1.57 -5.12 -16.86
CA VAL A 81 -2.44 -4.36 -17.77
C VAL A 81 -2.29 -4.87 -19.20
N LEU A 82 -1.07 -5.16 -19.68
CA LEU A 82 -0.87 -5.74 -21.02
C LEU A 82 -1.51 -7.14 -21.10
N VAL A 83 -1.31 -8.02 -20.10
CA VAL A 83 -1.91 -9.37 -20.10
C VAL A 83 -3.45 -9.31 -20.14
N ARG A 84 -4.09 -8.30 -19.54
CA ARG A 84 -5.55 -8.10 -19.67
C ARG A 84 -6.01 -7.41 -20.95
N LYS A 85 -5.11 -6.74 -21.68
CA LYS A 85 -5.43 -6.04 -22.93
C LYS A 85 -5.23 -6.92 -24.17
N TYR A 86 -4.46 -7.99 -24.05
CA TYR A 86 -4.15 -8.96 -25.11
C TYR A 86 -4.73 -10.36 -24.86
N ALA A 87 -5.65 -10.51 -23.89
CA ALA A 87 -6.39 -11.74 -23.61
C ALA A 87 -7.89 -11.57 -23.90
#